data_AF-A0A7Z0HXK7-F1
#
_entry.id   AF-A0A7Z0HXK7-F1
#
_cell.length_a   1.000
_cell.length_b   1.000
_cell.length_c   1.000
_cell.angle_alpha   90.00
_cell.angle_beta   90.00
_cell.angle_gamma   90.00
#
_symmetry.space_group_name_H-M   'P 1'
#
loop_
_entity.id
_entity.type
_entity.pdbx_description
1 polymer ?
#
loop_
_entity_poly.entity_id
_entity_poly.type
_entity_poly.pdbx_seq_one_letter_code
_entity_poly.pdbx_strand_id
1 'polypeptide(L)'
;MADQHARVEWRAGDVPVATGFDDPYFSLHDGLAETRHVFLDGNGLPGRLRPGFHVAELGFGTGLNLLATLAAAGDCPGPMRYTAFEAFPMAPADMARALAVFPDLPAAPLLAHWGAGRRRFALGAFEVEVIIGDAREKLPGWSGRADAWFLDGFAPARNPELWEPALLAQVGAHTARGGSFATYTAAGAVRRALAAAGFMVERVPGFGNKRHMSRGRMP
;
A
#
# COMPACT_ATOMS: atom_id res chain seq x y z
N MET A 1 7.72 25.27 -7.08
CA MET A 1 7.49 24.00 -6.37
C MET A 1 6.19 24.19 -5.61
N ALA A 2 5.06 23.95 -6.27
CA ALA A 2 3.76 24.10 -5.63
C ALA A 2 3.55 22.90 -4.69
N ASP A 3 3.12 23.21 -3.47
CA ASP A 3 2.84 22.30 -2.38
C ASP A 3 1.80 21.25 -2.82
N GLN A 4 2.27 20.08 -3.29
CA GLN A 4 1.45 19.08 -3.96
C GLN A 4 0.91 18.06 -2.94
N HIS A 5 0.23 18.58 -1.92
CA HIS A 5 -0.51 17.76 -0.97
C HIS A 5 -1.78 17.18 -1.61
N ALA A 6 -2.18 15.99 -1.17
CA ALA A 6 -3.48 15.45 -1.55
C ALA A 6 -4.60 16.41 -1.13
N ARG A 7 -5.51 16.70 -2.06
CA ARG A 7 -6.74 17.43 -1.75
C ARG A 7 -7.80 16.43 -1.30
N VAL A 8 -8.25 16.57 -0.05
CA VAL A 8 -9.15 15.61 0.60
C VAL A 8 -10.51 16.25 0.87
N GLU A 9 -11.57 15.58 0.43
CA GLU A 9 -12.95 15.83 0.85
C GLU A 9 -13.41 14.74 1.82
N TRP A 10 -14.22 15.12 2.81
CA TRP A 10 -14.74 14.19 3.80
C TRP A 10 -16.18 13.82 3.47
N ARG A 11 -16.43 12.57 3.09
CA ARG A 11 -17.78 12.05 2.79
C ARG A 11 -18.27 11.16 3.93
N ALA A 12 -19.59 11.14 4.15
CA ALA A 12 -20.23 10.32 5.17
C ALA A 12 -19.58 10.42 6.57
N GLY A 13 -19.18 11.63 6.95
CA GLY A 13 -18.48 11.91 8.21
C GLY A 13 -16.97 11.85 8.04
N ASP A 14 -16.40 10.65 8.15
CA ASP A 14 -14.96 10.46 8.38
C ASP A 14 -14.23 9.71 7.26
N VAL A 15 -14.77 9.72 6.04
CA VAL A 15 -14.11 9.09 4.89
C VAL A 15 -13.30 10.12 4.12
N PRO A 16 -11.97 10.01 4.09
CA PRO A 16 -11.16 10.82 3.21
C PRO A 16 -11.34 10.35 1.76
N VAL A 17 -11.74 11.26 0.89
CA VAL A 17 -11.85 11.08 -0.56
C VAL A 17 -10.85 11.99 -1.24
N ALA A 18 -9.96 11.44 -2.06
CA ALA A 18 -9.04 12.25 -2.84
C ALA A 18 -9.79 12.91 -3.99
N THR A 19 -9.94 14.24 -3.96
CA THR A 19 -10.73 14.96 -4.97
C THR A 19 -10.11 14.89 -6.37
N GLY A 20 -8.78 14.76 -6.46
CA GLY A 20 -8.08 14.56 -7.72
C GLY A 20 -8.42 13.22 -8.41
N PHE A 21 -8.92 12.24 -7.66
CA PHE A 21 -9.23 10.90 -8.16
C PHE A 21 -10.71 10.50 -7.99
N ASP A 22 -11.48 11.27 -7.21
CA ASP A 22 -12.88 11.01 -6.84
C ASP A 22 -13.09 9.56 -6.36
N ASP A 23 -12.21 9.13 -5.45
CA ASP A 23 -12.12 7.78 -4.93
C ASP A 23 -11.69 7.82 -3.45
N PRO A 24 -12.32 7.04 -2.54
CA PRO A 24 -11.96 7.02 -1.13
C PRO A 24 -10.62 6.32 -0.89
N TYR A 25 -9.88 6.75 0.15
CA TYR A 25 -8.64 6.07 0.55
C TYR A 25 -8.89 4.70 1.21
N PHE A 26 -10.06 4.49 1.81
CA PHE A 26 -10.49 3.19 2.36
C PHE A 26 -12.01 3.13 2.51
N SER A 27 -12.54 1.92 2.67
CA SER A 27 -13.97 1.68 2.89
C SER A 27 -14.44 2.12 4.29
N LEU A 28 -15.65 2.69 4.37
CA LEU A 28 -16.31 3.29 5.55
C LEU A 28 -16.38 2.43 6.80
N HIS A 29 -16.80 1.17 6.65
CA HIS A 29 -17.18 0.34 7.79
C HIS A 29 -16.16 -0.75 8.13
N ASP A 30 -15.25 -1.05 7.20
CA ASP A 30 -14.40 -2.23 7.29
C ASP A 30 -12.97 -2.00 6.77
N GLY A 31 -12.50 -0.75 6.64
CA GLY A 31 -11.21 -0.43 6.01
C GLY A 31 -10.04 -1.29 6.53
N LEU A 32 -9.91 -1.47 7.84
CA LEU A 32 -8.88 -2.32 8.43
C LEU A 32 -9.08 -3.82 8.13
N ALA A 33 -10.32 -4.31 8.14
CA ALA A 33 -10.61 -5.71 7.81
C ALA A 33 -10.36 -5.99 6.32
N GLU A 34 -10.69 -5.05 5.44
CA GLU A 34 -10.38 -5.09 4.02
C GLU A 34 -8.87 -5.07 3.78
N THR A 35 -8.13 -4.18 4.45
CA THR A 35 -6.66 -4.15 4.38
C THR A 35 -6.05 -5.49 4.79
N ARG A 36 -6.55 -6.09 5.89
CA ARG A 36 -6.09 -7.42 6.36
C ARG A 36 -6.36 -8.50 5.30
N HIS A 37 -7.59 -8.58 4.80
CA HIS A 37 -7.99 -9.57 3.79
C HIS A 37 -7.21 -9.42 2.48
N VAL A 38 -7.10 -8.20 1.96
CA VAL A 38 -6.51 -7.96 0.66
C VAL A 38 -4.99 -8.03 0.73
N PHE A 39 -4.36 -7.24 1.61
CA PHE A 39 -2.92 -7.04 1.55
C PHE A 39 -2.16 -8.02 2.43
N LEU A 40 -2.61 -8.28 3.66
CA LEU A 40 -1.92 -9.22 4.55
C LEU A 40 -2.19 -10.66 4.11
N ASP A 41 -3.46 -11.11 4.13
CA ASP A 41 -3.82 -12.50 3.78
C ASP A 41 -3.49 -12.80 2.32
N GLY A 42 -3.70 -11.84 1.41
CA GLY A 42 -3.33 -11.96 0.00
C GLY A 42 -1.83 -12.20 -0.23
N ASN A 43 -0.96 -11.71 0.67
CA ASN A 43 0.47 -11.98 0.64
C ASN A 43 0.92 -13.08 1.62
N GLY A 44 0.01 -13.70 2.37
CA GLY A 44 0.33 -14.71 3.39
C GLY A 44 1.06 -14.14 4.62
N LEU A 45 0.73 -12.91 5.02
CA LEU A 45 1.22 -12.26 6.23
C LEU A 45 0.24 -12.48 7.38
N PRO A 46 0.71 -12.56 8.64
CA PRO A 46 2.09 -12.36 9.08
C PRO A 46 3.01 -13.59 8.91
N GLY A 47 2.51 -14.74 8.44
CA GLY A 47 3.25 -16.01 8.43
C GLY A 47 4.57 -16.06 7.66
N ARG A 48 4.87 -15.05 6.82
CA ARG A 48 6.15 -14.92 6.09
C ARG A 48 7.09 -13.87 6.67
N LEU A 49 6.63 -13.08 7.64
CA LEU A 49 7.44 -12.03 8.26
C LEU A 49 8.64 -12.65 8.97
N ARG A 50 9.80 -12.03 8.79
CA ARG A 50 11.10 -12.46 9.31
C ARG A 50 12.08 -11.29 9.25
N PRO A 51 13.21 -11.32 9.99
CA PRO A 51 14.27 -10.35 9.81
C PRO A 51 14.65 -10.19 8.32
N GLY A 52 14.73 -8.94 7.89
CA GLY A 52 15.05 -8.53 6.52
C GLY A 52 13.90 -8.61 5.51
N PHE A 53 12.72 -9.11 5.89
CA PHE A 53 11.54 -9.15 5.01
C PHE A 53 11.17 -7.74 4.55
N HIS A 54 10.92 -7.56 3.25
CA HIS A 54 10.68 -6.25 2.65
C HIS A 54 9.29 -6.16 2.02
N VAL A 55 8.42 -5.35 2.62
CA VAL A 55 7.14 -4.95 2.02
C VAL A 55 7.36 -3.71 1.18
N ALA A 56 6.85 -3.71 -0.06
CA ALA A 56 6.79 -2.51 -0.88
C ALA A 56 5.34 -2.17 -1.25
N GLU A 57 5.03 -0.89 -1.36
CA GLU A 57 3.67 -0.39 -1.56
C GLU A 57 3.65 0.68 -2.65
N LEU A 58 2.68 0.57 -3.57
CA LEU A 58 2.28 1.69 -4.42
C LEU A 58 1.13 2.43 -3.72
N GLY A 59 1.25 3.74 -3.53
CA GLY A 59 0.26 4.56 -2.83
C GLY A 59 0.32 4.38 -1.30
N PHE A 60 1.01 5.28 -0.59
CA PHE A 60 1.07 5.23 0.88
C PHE A 60 -0.24 5.67 1.53
N GLY A 61 -0.89 6.67 0.92
CA GLY A 61 -2.15 7.24 1.37
C GLY A 61 -2.13 7.66 2.83
N THR A 62 -2.93 6.98 3.64
CA THR A 62 -3.08 7.26 5.08
C THR A 62 -2.05 6.51 5.94
N GLY A 63 -1.31 5.55 5.38
CA GLY A 63 -0.44 4.64 6.11
C GLY A 63 -1.18 3.47 6.79
N LEU A 64 -2.45 3.24 6.44
CA LEU A 64 -3.26 2.16 7.03
C LEU A 64 -2.63 0.78 6.83
N ASN A 65 -2.11 0.47 5.63
CA ASN A 65 -1.50 -0.82 5.35
C ASN A 65 -0.22 -1.05 6.16
N LEU A 66 0.60 -0.02 6.35
CA LEU A 66 1.77 -0.07 7.24
C LEU A 66 1.34 -0.36 8.69
N LEU A 67 0.35 0.36 9.22
CA LEU A 67 -0.13 0.15 10.59
C LEU A 67 -0.76 -1.22 10.80
N ALA A 68 -1.54 -1.71 9.82
CA ALA A 68 -2.09 -3.06 9.85
C ALA A 68 -0.99 -4.12 9.83
N THR A 69 0.06 -3.91 9.02
CA THR A 69 1.22 -4.82 8.93
C THR A 69 2.02 -4.82 10.22
N LEU A 70 2.26 -3.64 10.82
CA LEU A 70 2.92 -3.51 12.12
C LEU A 70 2.13 -4.23 13.22
N ALA A 71 0.81 -4.02 13.28
CA ALA A 71 -0.04 -4.68 14.27
C ALA A 71 -0.04 -6.21 14.10
N ALA A 72 -0.07 -6.71 12.87
CA ALA A 72 -0.04 -8.15 12.59
C ALA A 72 1.34 -8.77 12.84
N ALA A 73 2.43 -8.01 12.72
CA ALA A 73 3.77 -8.48 13.02
C ALA A 73 3.96 -8.84 14.50
N GLY A 74 3.24 -8.15 15.42
CA GLY A 74 3.35 -8.40 16.85
C GLY A 74 4.81 -8.43 17.32
N ASP A 75 5.22 -9.56 17.91
CA ASP A 75 6.56 -9.77 18.46
C ASP A 75 7.58 -10.36 17.45
N CYS A 76 7.27 -10.36 16.14
CA CYS A 76 8.20 -10.85 15.12
C CYS A 76 9.55 -10.12 15.23
N PRO A 77 10.69 -10.84 15.31
CA PRO A 77 12.00 -10.20 15.39
C PRO A 77 12.30 -9.44 14.10
N GLY A 78 12.59 -8.15 14.24
CA GLY A 78 13.05 -7.27 13.16
C GLY A 78 14.58 -7.29 12.99
N PRO A 79 15.15 -6.35 12.21
CA PRO A 79 14.42 -5.33 11.46
C PRO A 79 13.81 -5.91 10.16
N MET A 80 12.57 -5.55 9.88
CA MET A 80 11.91 -5.67 8.58
C MET A 80 11.95 -4.33 7.85
N ARG A 81 11.63 -4.31 6.56
CA ARG A 81 11.63 -3.10 5.74
C ARG A 81 10.26 -2.85 5.15
N TYR A 82 9.87 -1.58 5.12
CA TYR A 82 8.65 -1.12 4.46
C TYR A 82 8.98 0.06 3.55
N THR A 83 8.75 -0.05 2.25
CA THR A 83 8.94 1.05 1.30
C THR A 83 7.64 1.39 0.59
N ALA A 84 7.18 2.63 0.67
CA ALA A 84 6.02 3.10 -0.09
C ALA A 84 6.39 4.18 -1.09
N PHE A 85 5.65 4.27 -2.19
CA PHE A 85 5.75 5.34 -3.18
C PHE A 85 4.49 6.21 -3.12
N GLU A 86 4.66 7.50 -2.86
CA GLU A 86 3.55 8.44 -2.66
C GLU A 86 3.73 9.72 -3.47
N ALA A 87 2.85 9.96 -4.43
CA ALA A 87 2.89 11.15 -5.28
C ALA A 87 2.30 12.38 -4.58
N PHE A 88 1.26 12.20 -3.77
CA PHE A 88 0.47 13.26 -3.16
C PHE A 88 0.36 13.03 -1.64
N PRO A 89 1.43 13.31 -0.86
CA PRO A 89 1.43 13.06 0.57
C PRO A 89 0.27 13.79 1.26
N MET A 90 -0.50 13.06 2.05
CA MET A 90 -1.60 13.62 2.84
C MET A 90 -1.06 14.59 3.91
N ALA A 91 -1.77 15.71 4.14
CA ALA A 91 -1.41 16.64 5.20
C ALA A 91 -1.50 15.94 6.58
N PRO A 92 -0.63 16.27 7.55
CA PRO A 92 -0.60 15.59 8.84
C PRO A 92 -1.94 15.60 9.59
N ALA A 93 -2.69 16.72 9.53
CA ALA A 93 -3.98 16.84 10.17
C ALA A 93 -5.04 15.91 9.54
N ASP A 94 -5.05 15.80 8.21
CA ASP A 94 -5.96 14.90 7.50
C ASP A 94 -5.61 13.44 7.76
N MET A 95 -4.33 13.09 7.79
CA MET A 95 -3.86 11.74 8.12
C MET A 95 -4.25 11.35 9.54
N ALA A 96 -4.09 12.28 10.50
CA ALA A 96 -4.50 12.05 11.89
C ALA A 96 -6.00 11.79 11.99
N ARG A 97 -6.83 12.59 11.31
CA ARG A 97 -8.28 12.38 11.28
C ARG A 97 -8.65 11.06 10.60
N ALA A 98 -8.00 10.71 9.50
CA ALA A 98 -8.27 9.48 8.76
C ALA A 98 -7.96 8.22 9.59
N LEU A 99 -6.91 8.27 10.41
CA LEU A 99 -6.50 7.15 11.25
C LEU A 99 -7.26 7.07 12.58
N ALA A 100 -7.91 8.16 13.03
CA ALA A 100 -8.65 8.20 14.29
C ALA A 100 -9.83 7.20 14.34
N VAL A 101 -10.34 6.77 13.17
CA VAL A 101 -11.40 5.75 13.07
C VAL A 101 -10.90 4.32 13.39
N PHE A 102 -9.58 4.13 13.52
CA PHE A 102 -8.95 2.85 13.84
C PHE A 102 -8.20 2.94 15.18
N PRO A 103 -8.91 3.07 16.33
CA PRO A 103 -8.29 3.33 17.63
C PRO A 103 -7.35 2.21 18.11
N ASP A 104 -7.54 0.99 17.60
CA ASP A 104 -6.70 -0.17 17.95
C ASP A 104 -5.34 -0.18 17.23
N LEU A 105 -5.11 0.72 16.28
CA LEU A 105 -3.83 0.82 15.57
C LEU A 105 -2.88 1.80 16.27
N PRO A 106 -1.58 1.49 16.39
CA PRO A 106 -0.60 2.36 17.00
C PRO A 106 -0.17 3.50 16.06
N ALA A 107 -1.11 4.39 15.70
CA ALA A 107 -0.91 5.46 14.72
C ALA A 107 -0.04 6.62 15.22
N ALA A 108 0.01 6.86 16.54
CA ALA A 108 0.65 8.06 17.11
C ALA A 108 2.14 8.23 16.72
N PRO A 109 3.00 7.20 16.76
CA PRO A 109 4.39 7.34 16.34
C PRO A 109 4.53 7.65 14.83
N LEU A 110 3.69 7.03 13.98
CA LEU A 110 3.65 7.34 12.55
C LEU A 110 3.27 8.83 12.33
N LEU A 111 2.21 9.30 12.98
CA LEU A 111 1.76 10.68 12.88
C LEU A 111 2.82 11.68 13.36
N ALA A 112 3.55 11.36 14.43
CA ALA A 112 4.64 12.19 14.92
C ALA A 112 5.79 12.31 13.91
N HIS A 113 6.22 11.19 13.32
CA HIS A 113 7.24 11.22 12.25
C HIS A 113 6.75 11.96 11.01
N TRP A 114 5.50 11.71 10.60
CA TRP A 114 4.91 12.31 9.42
C TRP A 114 4.78 13.83 9.54
N GLY A 115 4.28 14.30 10.69
CA GLY A 115 4.14 15.73 11.04
C GLY A 115 5.46 16.47 11.17
N ALA A 116 6.54 15.76 11.56
CA ALA A 116 7.90 16.29 11.54
C ALA A 116 8.55 16.27 10.13
N GLY A 117 7.79 15.92 9.07
CA GLY A 117 8.29 15.85 7.70
C GLY A 117 9.21 14.65 7.44
N ARG A 118 9.33 13.69 8.37
CA ARG A 118 10.21 12.53 8.19
C ARG A 118 9.57 11.55 7.22
N ARG A 119 10.41 11.02 6.33
CA ARG A 119 10.04 9.99 5.36
C ARG A 119 10.91 8.74 5.45
N ARG A 120 11.88 8.75 6.37
CA ARG A 120 12.66 7.58 6.79
C ARG A 120 12.67 7.54 8.31
N PHE A 121 12.21 6.45 8.90
CA PHE A 121 12.09 6.30 10.35
C PHE A 121 11.89 4.83 10.73
N ALA A 122 12.28 4.49 11.95
CA ALA A 122 11.94 3.21 12.55
C ALA A 122 10.54 3.27 13.19
N LEU A 123 9.75 2.22 13.00
CA LEU A 123 8.43 2.06 13.58
C LEU A 123 8.26 0.61 14.06
N GLY A 124 8.47 0.39 15.36
CA GLY A 124 8.51 -0.96 15.94
C GLY A 124 9.60 -1.81 15.29
N ALA A 125 9.23 -2.96 14.73
CA ALA A 125 10.14 -3.87 14.03
C ALA A 125 10.45 -3.46 12.58
N PHE A 126 9.90 -2.35 12.07
CA PHE A 126 10.06 -1.91 10.68
C PHE A 126 10.96 -0.69 10.54
N GLU A 127 11.90 -0.77 9.60
CA GLU A 127 12.54 0.39 8.98
C GLU A 127 11.66 0.86 7.82
N VAL A 128 11.07 2.04 7.96
CA VAL A 128 10.11 2.60 7.00
C VAL A 128 10.77 3.65 6.13
N GLU A 129 10.53 3.58 4.83
CA GLU A 129 10.86 4.60 3.85
C GLU A 129 9.63 4.95 2.98
N VAL A 130 9.29 6.23 2.88
CA VAL A 130 8.25 6.73 1.97
C VAL A 130 8.91 7.61 0.92
N ILE A 131 8.98 7.11 -0.31
CA ILE A 131 9.57 7.81 -1.44
C ILE A 131 8.51 8.75 -2.03
N ILE A 132 8.75 10.05 -1.91
CA ILE A 132 7.82 11.07 -2.43
C ILE A 132 8.07 11.29 -3.93
N GLY A 133 7.00 11.21 -4.70
CA GLY A 133 6.96 11.42 -6.15
C GLY A 133 6.20 10.33 -6.89
N ASP A 134 6.01 10.53 -8.18
CA ASP A 134 5.32 9.57 -9.04
C ASP A 134 6.07 8.23 -9.10
N ALA A 135 5.38 7.13 -8.80
CA ALA A 135 5.94 5.79 -8.85
C ALA A 135 6.53 5.44 -10.22
N ARG A 136 5.97 5.97 -11.32
CA ARG A 136 6.48 5.77 -12.68
C ARG A 136 7.90 6.31 -12.86
N GLU A 137 8.24 7.37 -12.14
CA GLU A 137 9.57 8.00 -12.17
C GLU A 137 10.50 7.43 -11.10
N LYS A 138 9.96 7.10 -9.92
CA LYS A 138 10.75 6.71 -8.75
C LYS A 138 11.08 5.23 -8.70
N LEU A 139 10.13 4.35 -9.06
CA LEU A 139 10.32 2.90 -8.96
C LEU A 139 11.46 2.38 -9.86
N PRO A 140 11.65 2.84 -11.12
CA PRO A 140 12.75 2.35 -11.96
C PRO A 140 14.15 2.59 -11.36
N GLY A 141 14.31 3.63 -10.54
CA GLY A 141 15.56 3.97 -9.87
C GLY A 141 15.73 3.36 -8.47
N TRP A 142 14.73 2.64 -7.98
CA TRP A 142 14.75 2.05 -6.65
C TRP A 142 15.60 0.77 -6.62
N SER A 143 16.60 0.67 -5.75
CA SER A 143 17.49 -0.50 -5.71
C SER A 143 16.96 -1.67 -4.87
N GLY A 144 15.78 -1.53 -4.27
CA GLY A 144 15.19 -2.55 -3.41
C GLY A 144 14.57 -3.73 -4.16
N ARG A 145 14.29 -4.80 -3.43
CA ARG A 145 13.50 -5.94 -3.91
C ARG A 145 12.48 -6.33 -2.84
N ALA A 146 11.21 -6.30 -3.20
CA ALA A 146 10.14 -6.62 -2.27
C ALA A 146 9.93 -8.14 -2.16
N ASP A 147 9.76 -8.63 -0.94
CA ASP A 147 9.21 -9.96 -0.67
C ASP A 147 7.67 -9.98 -0.81
N ALA A 148 7.02 -8.83 -0.60
CA ALA A 148 5.59 -8.65 -0.80
C ALA A 148 5.27 -7.24 -1.31
N TRP A 149 4.44 -7.16 -2.35
CA TRP A 149 3.88 -5.92 -2.89
C TRP A 149 2.44 -5.71 -2.43
N PHE A 150 2.17 -4.54 -1.88
CA PHE A 150 0.83 -3.98 -1.74
C PHE A 150 0.61 -3.05 -2.92
N LEU A 151 -0.10 -3.55 -3.95
CA LEU A 151 -0.47 -2.72 -5.09
C LEU A 151 -1.77 -2.03 -4.72
N ASP A 152 -1.62 -0.96 -3.95
CA ASP A 152 -2.68 -0.09 -3.49
C ASP A 152 -2.69 1.22 -4.28
N GLY A 153 -3.70 2.04 -4.06
CA GLY A 153 -3.95 3.27 -4.81
C GLY A 153 -5.29 3.23 -5.51
N PHE A 154 -5.69 4.36 -6.10
CA PHE A 154 -7.05 4.52 -6.61
C PHE A 154 -7.38 3.58 -7.77
N ALA A 155 -8.68 3.30 -7.91
CA ALA A 155 -9.20 2.32 -8.86
C ALA A 155 -8.63 2.54 -10.28
N PRO A 156 -8.41 1.48 -11.08
CA PRO A 156 -7.86 1.64 -12.43
C PRO A 156 -8.62 2.59 -13.35
N ALA A 157 -9.93 2.76 -13.12
CA ALA A 157 -10.74 3.73 -13.86
C ALA A 157 -10.52 5.19 -13.41
N ARG A 158 -9.95 5.41 -12.23
CA ARG A 158 -9.73 6.71 -11.59
C ARG A 158 -8.26 7.15 -11.65
N ASN A 159 -7.33 6.21 -11.50
CA ASN A 159 -5.89 6.45 -11.62
C ASN A 159 -5.24 5.42 -12.56
N PRO A 160 -5.54 5.45 -13.87
CA PRO A 160 -5.05 4.46 -14.82
C PRO A 160 -3.51 4.39 -14.87
N GLU A 161 -2.85 5.51 -14.62
CA GLU A 161 -1.39 5.66 -14.67
C GLU A 161 -0.66 4.70 -13.72
N LEU A 162 -1.23 4.45 -12.53
CA LEU A 162 -0.67 3.52 -11.54
C LEU A 162 -0.75 2.05 -11.98
N TRP A 163 -1.58 1.75 -12.98
CA TRP A 163 -1.85 0.40 -13.46
C TRP A 163 -1.33 0.15 -14.88
N GLU A 164 -0.53 1.08 -15.40
CA GLU A 164 0.07 0.95 -16.72
C GLU A 164 1.02 -0.25 -16.78
N PRO A 165 1.04 -1.00 -17.90
CA PRO A 165 1.94 -2.15 -18.04
C PRO A 165 3.41 -1.83 -17.77
N ALA A 166 3.87 -0.63 -18.13
CA ALA A 166 5.25 -0.21 -17.90
C ALA A 166 5.61 -0.13 -16.40
N LEU A 167 4.72 0.41 -15.57
CA LEU A 167 4.93 0.46 -14.12
C LEU A 167 4.83 -0.93 -13.49
N LEU A 168 3.86 -1.75 -13.91
CA LEU A 168 3.70 -3.11 -13.40
C LEU A 168 4.88 -4.02 -13.81
N ALA A 169 5.53 -3.77 -14.95
CA ALA A 169 6.79 -4.42 -15.30
C ALA A 169 7.92 -4.06 -14.31
N GLN A 170 7.97 -2.81 -13.84
CA GLN A 170 8.93 -2.40 -12.80
C GLN A 170 8.63 -3.05 -11.45
N VAL A 171 7.35 -3.25 -11.09
CA VAL A 171 6.96 -4.05 -9.92
C VAL A 171 7.56 -5.46 -10.03
N GLY A 172 7.40 -6.13 -11.17
CA GLY A 172 8.01 -7.44 -11.43
C GLY A 172 9.53 -7.41 -11.30
N ALA A 173 10.20 -6.45 -11.94
CA ALA A 173 11.66 -6.30 -11.90
C ALA A 173 12.22 -6.11 -10.48
N HIS A 174 11.45 -5.46 -9.61
CA HIS A 174 11.79 -5.18 -8.20
C HIS A 174 11.12 -6.13 -7.21
N THR A 175 10.71 -7.32 -7.65
CA THR A 175 10.24 -8.38 -6.77
C THR A 175 11.36 -9.40 -6.54
N ALA A 176 11.49 -9.89 -5.31
CA ALA A 176 12.39 -10.98 -4.98
C ALA A 176 11.87 -12.31 -5.52
N ARG A 177 12.76 -13.28 -5.78
CA ARG A 177 12.35 -14.65 -6.13
C ARG A 177 11.47 -15.23 -5.02
N GLY A 178 10.32 -15.82 -5.37
CA GLY A 178 9.33 -16.28 -4.39
C GLY A 178 8.53 -15.16 -3.71
N GLY A 179 8.75 -13.91 -4.09
CA GLY A 179 7.98 -12.75 -3.64
C GLY A 179 6.54 -12.79 -4.15
N SER A 180 5.69 -11.91 -3.62
CA SER A 180 4.27 -11.88 -3.97
C SER A 180 3.76 -10.47 -4.22
N PHE A 181 2.56 -10.37 -4.79
CA PHE A 181 1.75 -9.17 -4.72
C PHE A 181 0.32 -9.51 -4.28
N ALA A 182 -0.37 -8.52 -3.74
CA ALA A 182 -1.82 -8.52 -3.63
C ALA A 182 -2.40 -7.15 -3.96
N THR A 183 -3.63 -7.15 -4.49
CA THR A 183 -4.37 -5.93 -4.83
C THR A 183 -5.87 -6.17 -4.78
N TYR A 184 -6.64 -5.16 -4.39
CA TYR A 184 -8.10 -5.25 -4.33
C TYR A 184 -8.73 -5.37 -5.72
N THR A 185 -8.04 -4.93 -6.78
CA THR A 185 -8.60 -4.95 -8.13
C THR A 185 -8.56 -6.33 -8.77
N ALA A 186 -9.65 -6.70 -9.45
CA ALA A 186 -9.75 -7.90 -10.28
C ALA A 186 -9.78 -7.57 -11.78
N ALA A 187 -9.44 -6.33 -12.18
CA ALA A 187 -9.49 -5.88 -13.56
C ALA A 187 -8.63 -6.75 -14.50
N GLY A 188 -9.21 -7.19 -15.61
CA GLY A 188 -8.54 -8.11 -16.54
C GLY A 188 -7.26 -7.54 -17.15
N ALA A 189 -7.22 -6.24 -17.42
CA ALA A 189 -6.03 -5.56 -17.94
C ALA A 189 -4.86 -5.60 -16.93
N VAL A 190 -5.14 -5.29 -15.66
CA VAL A 190 -4.15 -5.32 -14.57
C VAL A 190 -3.57 -6.72 -14.40
N ARG A 191 -4.42 -7.76 -14.37
CA ARG A 191 -3.94 -9.14 -14.25
C ARG A 191 -3.06 -9.58 -15.41
N ARG A 192 -3.41 -9.19 -16.65
CA ARG A 192 -2.58 -9.50 -17.83
C ARG A 192 -1.23 -8.78 -17.77
N ALA A 193 -1.20 -7.53 -17.33
CA ALA A 193 0.03 -6.77 -17.16
C ALA A 193 0.92 -7.38 -16.07
N LEU A 194 0.36 -7.80 -14.93
CA LEU A 194 1.11 -8.48 -13.87
C LEU A 194 1.62 -9.86 -14.31
N ALA A 195 0.86 -10.60 -15.09
CA ALA A 195 1.33 -11.85 -15.68
C ALA A 195 2.50 -11.60 -16.65
N ALA A 196 2.40 -10.57 -17.50
CA ALA A 196 3.49 -10.16 -18.38
C ALA A 196 4.73 -9.66 -17.63
N ALA A 197 4.56 -9.14 -16.41
CA ALA A 197 5.64 -8.76 -15.51
C ALA A 197 6.31 -9.95 -14.79
N GLY A 198 5.87 -11.19 -15.05
CA GLY A 198 6.49 -12.41 -14.56
C GLY A 198 5.76 -13.10 -13.40
N PHE A 199 4.65 -12.55 -12.92
CA PHE A 199 3.90 -13.17 -11.83
C PHE A 199 3.00 -14.32 -12.29
N MET A 200 2.91 -15.35 -11.48
CA MET A 200 1.80 -16.30 -11.52
C MET A 200 0.58 -15.68 -10.82
N VAL A 201 -0.37 -15.19 -11.62
CA VAL A 201 -1.54 -14.41 -11.14
C VAL A 201 -2.75 -15.31 -10.88
N GLU A 202 -3.35 -15.16 -9.71
CA GLU A 202 -4.59 -15.81 -9.29
C GLU A 202 -5.70 -14.78 -9.06
N ARG A 203 -6.94 -15.16 -9.39
CA ARG A 203 -8.14 -14.44 -8.99
C ARG A 203 -8.76 -15.16 -7.80
N VAL A 204 -8.93 -14.45 -6.69
CA VAL A 204 -9.46 -15.01 -5.43
C VAL A 204 -10.67 -14.19 -4.93
N PRO A 205 -11.47 -14.68 -3.98
CA PRO A 205 -12.59 -13.92 -3.42
C PRO A 205 -12.14 -12.57 -2.84
N GLY A 206 -12.87 -11.51 -3.18
CA GLY A 206 -12.64 -10.18 -2.61
C GLY A 206 -13.24 -10.04 -1.22
N PHE A 207 -13.04 -8.88 -0.59
CA PHE A 207 -13.59 -8.58 0.72
C PHE A 207 -15.04 -8.07 0.63
N GLY A 208 -15.88 -8.49 1.59
CA GLY A 208 -17.27 -8.07 1.69
C GLY A 208 -18.07 -8.33 0.39
N ASN A 209 -18.65 -7.28 -0.19
CA ASN A 209 -19.43 -7.38 -1.43
C ASN A 209 -18.57 -7.46 -2.71
N LYS A 210 -17.25 -7.27 -2.63
CA LYS A 210 -16.36 -7.37 -3.79
C LYS A 210 -16.19 -8.82 -4.20
N ARG A 211 -16.68 -9.19 -5.39
CA ARG A 211 -16.66 -10.59 -5.87
C ARG A 211 -15.26 -11.18 -5.95
N HIS A 212 -14.28 -10.40 -6.40
CA HIS A 212 -12.93 -10.88 -6.65
C HIS A 212 -11.88 -9.81 -6.35
N MET A 213 -10.69 -10.26 -6.00
CA MET A 213 -9.44 -9.51 -5.96
C MET A 213 -8.33 -10.31 -6.68
N SER A 214 -7.13 -9.75 -6.79
CA SER A 214 -5.99 -10.45 -7.42
C SER A 214 -4.82 -10.58 -6.47
N ARG A 215 -4.12 -11.71 -6.56
CA ARG A 215 -2.82 -11.93 -5.92
C ARG A 215 -1.91 -12.72 -6.86
N GLY A 216 -0.63 -12.80 -6.55
CA GLY A 216 0.27 -13.66 -7.32
C GLY A 216 1.64 -13.81 -6.70
N ARG A 217 2.43 -14.71 -7.27
CA ARG A 217 3.80 -15.01 -6.82
C ARG A 217 4.79 -14.94 -7.97
N MET A 218 5.99 -14.47 -7.66
CA MET A 218 7.14 -14.50 -8.56
C MET A 218 7.80 -15.89 -8.46
N PRO A 219 7.95 -16.63 -9.57
CA PRO A 219 8.68 -17.90 -9.61
C PRO A 219 10.12 -17.78 -9.11
#